data_AF-A0AAW2KMG5-F1
#
_entry.id   AF-A0AAW2KMG5-F1
#
_cell.length_a   1.000
_cell.length_b   1.000
_cell.length_c   1.000
_cell.angle_alpha   90.00
_cell.angle_beta   90.00
_cell.angle_gamma   90.00
#
_symmetry.space_group_name_H-M   'P 1'
#
loop_
_entity.id
_entity.type
_entity.pdbx_description
1 polymer ?
#
loop_
_entity_poly.entity_id
_entity_poly.type
_entity_poly.pdbx_seq_one_letter_code
_entity_poly.pdbx_strand_id
1 'polypeptide(L)'
;MAEHMTWHACHQTEEGSMCHPYDAEAWRHFDQSYPDFAMESHNVRLALCTDGFAPHGQYERTYSCWPIIFTPYNLPSEMCMKPEYMFLTMVIPRPSNPNHRIDVYLEPLIEELLQLWHIGVLTHDHATN
;
A
#
# COMPACT_ATOMS: atom_id res chain seq x y z
N MET A 1 7.74 -9.37 -12.06
CA MET A 1 7.42 -8.65 -10.80
C MET A 1 8.65 -7.94 -10.26
N ALA A 2 9.74 -8.67 -9.98
CA ALA A 2 10.99 -8.12 -9.48
C ALA A 2 11.53 -6.93 -10.32
N GLU A 3 11.65 -7.09 -11.64
CA GLU A 3 12.08 -6.01 -12.56
C GLU A 3 11.18 -4.77 -12.52
N HIS A 4 9.90 -4.93 -12.19
CA HIS A 4 8.95 -3.83 -12.13
C HIS A 4 8.93 -3.14 -10.76
N MET A 5 9.59 -3.69 -9.72
CA MET A 5 9.67 -3.06 -8.40
C MET A 5 10.57 -1.82 -8.37
N THR A 6 11.42 -1.66 -9.39
CA THR A 6 12.27 -0.48 -9.58
C THR A 6 11.74 0.44 -10.68
N TRP A 7 10.53 0.17 -11.21
CA TRP A 7 9.96 0.93 -12.33
C TRP A 7 9.90 2.43 -12.06
N HIS A 8 9.50 2.83 -10.85
CA HIS A 8 9.40 4.23 -10.44
C HIS A 8 10.74 5.00 -10.54
N ALA A 9 11.89 4.32 -10.39
CA ALA A 9 13.20 4.95 -10.51
C ALA A 9 13.62 5.19 -11.97
N CYS A 10 13.11 4.37 -12.90
CA CYS A 10 13.37 4.50 -14.34
C CYS A 10 12.29 5.31 -15.07
N HIS A 11 11.14 5.53 -14.44
CA HIS A 11 10.02 6.23 -15.04
C HIS A 11 10.25 7.73 -15.12
N GLN A 12 9.91 8.32 -16.27
CA GLN A 12 9.86 9.76 -16.45
C GLN A 12 8.43 10.16 -16.75
N THR A 13 7.92 11.11 -15.97
CA THR A 13 6.56 11.61 -16.10
C THR A 13 6.57 12.93 -16.87
N GLU A 14 5.60 13.12 -17.76
CA GLU A 14 5.39 14.41 -18.43
C GLU A 14 4.98 15.49 -17.42
N GLU A 15 5.58 16.68 -17.52
CA GLU A 15 5.26 17.80 -16.63
C GLU A 15 3.76 18.15 -16.70
N GLY A 16 3.09 18.07 -15.54
CA GLY A 16 1.68 18.44 -15.40
C GLY A 16 0.69 17.28 -15.49
N SER A 17 1.14 16.04 -15.70
CA SER A 17 0.29 14.85 -15.60
C SER A 17 0.62 14.03 -14.34
N MET A 18 -0.41 13.50 -13.67
CA MET A 18 -0.27 12.57 -12.55
C MET A 18 -0.86 11.24 -12.97
N CYS A 19 0.00 10.29 -13.35
CA CYS A 19 -0.38 8.97 -13.85
C CYS A 19 -0.15 7.88 -12.80
N HIS A 20 0.65 8.16 -11.78
CA HIS A 20 1.02 7.23 -10.73
C HIS A 20 1.23 7.97 -9.38
N PRO A 21 1.00 7.34 -8.21
CA PRO A 21 1.32 7.94 -6.89
C PRO A 21 2.74 8.48 -6.73
N TYR A 22 3.69 7.98 -7.52
CA TYR A 22 5.06 8.50 -7.65
C TYR A 22 5.10 9.97 -8.06
N ASP A 23 4.16 10.40 -8.90
CA ASP A 23 4.06 11.77 -9.41
C ASP A 23 3.48 12.75 -8.37
N ALA A 24 2.96 12.22 -7.26
CA ALA A 24 2.31 13.02 -6.24
C ALA A 24 3.32 13.76 -5.36
N GLU A 25 2.94 14.96 -4.91
CA GLU A 25 3.75 15.75 -3.98
C GLU A 25 4.08 15.00 -2.68
N ALA A 26 3.17 14.14 -2.21
CA ALA A 26 3.39 13.31 -1.03
C ALA A 26 4.61 12.39 -1.18
N TRP A 27 4.82 11.81 -2.37
CA TRP A 27 5.98 10.97 -2.65
C TRP A 27 7.27 11.80 -2.64
N ARG A 28 7.25 12.94 -3.33
CA ARG A 28 8.40 13.87 -3.35
C ARG A 28 8.76 14.36 -1.95
N HIS A 29 7.78 14.70 -1.14
CA HIS A 29 7.97 15.11 0.25
C HIS A 29 8.56 13.97 1.09
N PHE A 30 8.10 12.75 0.88
CA PHE A 30 8.64 11.57 1.57
C PHE A 30 10.10 11.33 1.22
N ASP A 31 10.47 11.40 -0.06
CA ASP A 31 11.86 11.21 -0.51
C ASP A 31 12.79 12.30 0.03
N GLN A 32 12.30 13.53 0.17
CA GLN A 32 13.04 14.63 0.83
C GLN A 32 13.21 14.43 2.33
N SER A 33 12.22 13.82 2.99
CA SER A 33 12.25 13.56 4.43
C SER A 33 13.14 12.36 4.78
N TYR A 34 13.23 11.38 3.89
CA TYR A 34 13.94 10.11 4.09
C TYR A 34 14.86 9.79 2.90
N PRO A 35 15.92 10.58 2.67
CA PRO A 35 16.81 10.41 1.51
C PRO A 35 17.53 9.06 1.51
N ASP A 36 17.90 8.54 2.68
CA ASP A 36 18.55 7.22 2.81
C ASP A 36 17.62 6.09 2.33
N PHE A 37 16.32 6.22 2.57
CA PHE A 37 15.32 5.28 2.08
C PHE A 37 15.10 5.44 0.57
N ALA A 38 15.02 6.67 0.07
CA ALA A 38 14.78 6.96 -1.35
C ALA A 38 15.96 6.59 -2.25
N MET A 39 17.18 6.57 -1.71
CA MET A 39 18.40 6.20 -2.44
C MET A 39 18.39 4.75 -2.92
N GLU A 40 17.77 3.84 -2.17
CA GLU A 40 17.62 2.44 -2.53
C GLU A 40 16.28 2.23 -3.24
N SER A 41 16.31 2.06 -4.57
CA SER A 41 15.11 1.90 -5.39
C SER A 41 14.37 0.58 -5.16
N HIS A 42 15.00 -0.41 -4.53
CA HIS A 42 14.35 -1.66 -4.15
C HIS A 42 13.48 -1.53 -2.89
N ASN A 43 13.60 -0.41 -2.16
CA ASN A 43 12.75 -0.16 -1.01
C ASN A 43 11.28 -0.05 -1.42
N VAL A 44 10.45 -0.84 -0.75
CA VAL A 44 9.03 -0.99 -1.11
C VAL A 44 8.21 0.09 -0.43
N ARG A 45 7.43 0.82 -1.23
CA ARG A 45 6.40 1.75 -0.81
C ARG A 45 5.05 1.09 -0.98
N LEU A 46 4.34 0.98 0.15
CA LEU A 46 3.06 0.29 0.24
C LEU A 46 1.93 1.31 0.34
N ALA A 47 0.87 1.07 -0.42
CA ALA A 47 -0.40 1.72 -0.27
C ALA A 47 -1.27 0.92 0.68
N LEU A 48 -1.87 1.58 1.67
CA LEU A 48 -2.87 1.00 2.54
C LEU A 48 -4.24 1.59 2.17
N CYS A 49 -5.22 0.74 1.87
CA CYS A 49 -6.60 1.19 1.72
C CYS A 49 -7.56 0.35 2.58
N THR A 50 -8.61 1.03 3.05
CA THR A 50 -9.71 0.41 3.77
C THR A 50 -11.01 1.10 3.39
N ASP A 51 -12.05 0.31 3.15
CA ASP A 51 -13.39 0.82 2.88
C ASP A 51 -14.42 -0.09 3.56
N GLY A 52 -15.59 0.46 3.89
CA GLY A 52 -16.68 -0.28 4.51
C GLY A 52 -17.71 -0.75 3.50
N PHE A 53 -17.86 -2.06 3.32
CA PHE A 53 -18.91 -2.61 2.46
C PHE A 53 -19.95 -3.43 3.25
N ALA A 54 -21.21 -3.41 2.82
CA ALA A 54 -22.30 -4.16 3.43
C ALA A 54 -22.64 -5.41 2.58
N PRO A 55 -22.19 -6.62 2.96
CA PRO A 55 -22.34 -7.82 2.14
C PRO A 55 -23.79 -8.28 1.90
N HIS A 56 -24.75 -7.91 2.77
CA HIS A 56 -26.12 -8.45 2.74
C HIS A 56 -27.20 -7.42 2.33
N GLY A 57 -26.82 -6.26 1.81
CA GLY A 57 -27.77 -5.23 1.35
C GLY A 57 -28.55 -4.53 2.47
N GLN A 58 -29.37 -3.53 2.12
CA GLN A 58 -30.04 -2.62 3.08
C GLN A 58 -31.12 -3.28 3.97
N TYR A 59 -31.53 -4.52 3.70
CA TYR A 59 -32.78 -5.10 4.26
C TYR A 59 -32.57 -6.17 5.33
N GLU A 60 -31.36 -6.71 5.50
CA GLU A 60 -31.04 -7.67 6.55
C GLU A 60 -29.83 -7.18 7.35
N ARG A 61 -29.96 -7.18 8.69
CA ARG A 61 -28.97 -6.81 9.73
C ARG A 61 -27.77 -6.01 9.20
N THR A 62 -27.75 -4.70 9.45
CA THR A 62 -26.62 -3.81 9.18
C THR A 62 -25.32 -4.46 9.68
N TYR A 63 -24.52 -4.93 8.74
CA TYR A 63 -23.21 -5.51 8.99
C TYR A 63 -22.29 -4.93 7.94
N SER A 64 -21.22 -4.30 8.40
CA SER A 64 -20.16 -3.74 7.58
C SER A 64 -18.92 -4.62 7.70
N CYS A 65 -18.31 -4.91 6.56
CA CYS A 65 -17.00 -5.53 6.47
C CYS A 65 -15.99 -4.47 6.01
N TRP A 66 -14.86 -4.40 6.72
CA TRP A 66 -13.79 -3.46 6.41
C TRP A 66 -12.53 -4.24 6.05
N PRO A 67 -12.30 -4.53 4.76
CA PRO A 67 -11.04 -5.08 4.31
C PRO A 67 -9.94 -4.03 4.47
N ILE A 68 -8.76 -4.51 4.86
CA ILE A 68 -7.50 -3.78 4.83
C ILE A 68 -6.68 -4.40 3.69
N ILE A 69 -6.37 -3.60 2.67
CA ILE A 69 -5.68 -4.07 1.46
C ILE A 69 -4.37 -3.31 1.32
N PHE A 70 -3.29 -4.04 1.02
CA PHE A 70 -2.02 -3.47 0.58
C PHE A 70 -1.81 -3.60 -0.90
N THR A 71 -1.16 -2.59 -1.46
CA THR A 71 -0.68 -2.61 -2.83
C THR A 71 0.73 -2.03 -2.89
N PRO A 72 1.71 -2.69 -3.54
CA PRO A 72 3.02 -2.11 -3.76
C PRO A 72 2.93 -1.04 -4.87
N TYR A 73 3.11 0.23 -4.50
CA TYR A 73 3.19 1.34 -5.45
C TYR A 73 4.55 1.44 -6.15
N ASN A 74 5.45 0.49 -5.92
CA ASN A 74 6.63 0.36 -6.75
C ASN A 74 6.31 -0.08 -8.19
N LEU A 75 5.20 -0.79 -8.36
CA LEU A 75 4.77 -1.34 -9.64
C LEU A 75 4.18 -0.23 -10.55
N PRO A 76 4.26 -0.41 -11.88
CA PRO A 76 3.57 0.45 -12.85
C PRO A 76 2.07 0.57 -12.57
N SER A 77 1.46 1.67 -13.00
CA SER A 77 0.03 1.94 -12.80
C SER A 77 -0.89 0.85 -13.38
N GLU A 78 -0.48 0.20 -14.48
CA GLU A 78 -1.23 -0.90 -15.10
C GLU A 78 -1.14 -2.21 -14.29
N MET A 79 -0.23 -2.28 -13.32
CA MET A 79 -0.02 -3.46 -12.49
C MET A 79 -0.50 -3.24 -11.06
N CYS A 80 -0.17 -2.11 -10.42
CA CYS A 80 -0.44 -1.94 -8.99
C CYS A 80 -1.93 -2.10 -8.64
N MET A 81 -2.85 -1.72 -9.53
CA MET A 81 -4.29 -1.85 -9.29
C MET A 81 -4.90 -3.19 -9.73
N LYS A 82 -4.09 -4.19 -10.14
CA LYS A 82 -4.64 -5.50 -10.49
C LYS A 82 -4.84 -6.38 -9.26
N PRO A 83 -5.87 -7.25 -9.23
CA PRO A 83 -6.16 -8.11 -8.09
C PRO A 83 -4.99 -8.99 -7.64
N GLU A 84 -4.10 -9.40 -8.56
CA GLU A 84 -2.95 -10.25 -8.24
C GLU A 84 -1.87 -9.52 -7.43
N TYR A 85 -1.93 -8.18 -7.38
CA TYR A 85 -0.99 -7.32 -6.64
C TYR A 85 -1.67 -6.58 -5.48
N MET A 86 -2.95 -6.88 -5.22
CA MET A 86 -3.69 -6.40 -4.06
C MET A 86 -3.72 -7.50 -2.99
N PHE A 87 -3.10 -7.23 -1.85
CA PHE A 87 -2.99 -8.17 -0.74
C PHE A 87 -4.00 -7.82 0.34
N LEU A 88 -5.01 -8.67 0.52
CA LEU A 88 -5.94 -8.57 1.65
C LEU A 88 -5.22 -9.06 2.92
N THR A 89 -4.91 -8.16 3.84
CA THR A 89 -4.20 -8.49 5.09
C THR A 89 -5.11 -8.69 6.28
N MET A 90 -6.23 -7.98 6.32
CA MET A 90 -7.18 -8.08 7.41
C MET A 90 -8.60 -7.85 6.91
N VAL A 91 -9.57 -8.52 7.53
CA VAL A 91 -10.99 -8.22 7.37
C VAL A 91 -11.54 -7.95 8.76
N ILE A 92 -12.10 -6.75 8.95
CA ILE A 92 -12.73 -6.36 10.21
C ILE A 92 -14.25 -6.46 10.05
N PRO A 93 -14.88 -7.55 10.50
CA PRO A 93 -16.32 -7.67 10.56
C PRO A 93 -16.92 -6.81 11.67
N ARG A 94 -17.98 -6.05 11.39
CA ARG A 94 -18.66 -5.26 12.44
C ARG A 94 -20.13 -4.97 12.13
N PRO A 95 -21.03 -4.91 13.15
CA PRO A 95 -22.43 -4.48 12.97
C PRO A 95 -22.59 -2.99 12.55
N SER A 96 -21.56 -2.18 12.75
CA SER A 96 -21.57 -0.75 12.42
C SER A 96 -20.16 -0.27 12.12
N ASN A 97 -20.05 0.91 11.51
CA ASN A 97 -18.76 1.49 11.09
C ASN A 97 -17.74 1.52 12.28
N PRO A 98 -16.53 0.96 12.11
CA PRO A 98 -15.46 0.92 13.11
C PRO A 98 -14.72 2.26 13.29
N ASN A 99 -15.13 3.35 12.64
CA ASN A 99 -14.46 4.66 12.60
C ASN A 99 -13.88 5.14 13.94
N HIS A 100 -14.48 4.77 15.07
CA HIS A 100 -14.00 5.20 16.39
C HIS A 100 -12.90 4.31 17.01
N ARG A 101 -12.64 3.10 16.48
CA ARG A 101 -11.67 2.15 17.06
C ARG A 101 -10.85 1.38 16.01
N ILE A 102 -10.73 1.91 14.79
CA ILE A 102 -9.98 1.24 13.71
C ILE A 102 -8.49 1.11 14.06
N ASP A 103 -7.96 2.08 14.79
CA ASP A 103 -6.60 2.12 15.36
C ASP A 103 -6.26 0.86 16.18
N VAL A 104 -7.17 0.38 17.03
CA VAL A 104 -6.98 -0.83 17.83
C VAL A 104 -6.79 -2.07 16.95
N TYR A 105 -7.48 -2.13 15.81
CA TYR A 105 -7.34 -3.26 14.88
C TYR A 105 -6.10 -3.14 14.01
N LEU A 106 -5.65 -1.91 13.73
CA LEU A 106 -4.44 -1.65 12.95
C LEU A 106 -3.15 -1.78 13.76
N GLU A 107 -3.21 -1.76 15.09
CA GLU A 107 -2.03 -1.89 15.98
C GLU A 107 -1.07 -3.02 15.57
N PRO A 108 -1.47 -4.31 15.46
CA PRO A 108 -0.54 -5.37 15.07
C PRO A 108 0.05 -5.15 13.67
N LEU A 109 -0.72 -4.54 12.76
CA LEU A 109 -0.24 -4.24 11.43
C LEU A 109 0.80 -3.11 11.44
N ILE A 110 0.58 -2.06 12.24
CA ILE A 110 1.50 -0.95 12.41
C ILE A 110 2.81 -1.46 13.04
N GLU A 111 2.75 -2.38 13.99
CA GLU A 111 3.94 -3.01 14.58
C GLU A 111 4.78 -3.74 13.53
N GLU A 112 4.15 -4.52 12.65
CA GLU A 112 4.86 -5.19 11.55
C GLU A 112 5.48 -4.19 10.57
N LEU A 113 4.75 -3.13 10.19
CA LEU A 113 5.29 -2.07 9.32
C LEU A 113 6.47 -1.33 9.95
N LEU A 114 6.43 -1.07 11.27
CA LEU A 114 7.54 -0.47 11.99
C LEU A 114 8.75 -1.41 12.09
N GLN A 115 8.53 -2.71 12.26
CA GLN A 115 9.61 -3.70 12.20
C GLN A 115 10.26 -3.73 10.81
N LEU A 116 9.46 -3.72 9.74
CA LEU A 116 9.96 -3.62 8.37
C LEU A 116 10.75 -2.32 8.14
N TRP A 117 10.28 -1.21 8.69
CA TRP A 117 10.95 0.08 8.55
C TRP A 117 12.30 0.14 9.28
N HIS A 118 12.39 -0.39 10.51
CA HIS A 118 13.59 -0.28 11.34
C HIS A 118 14.61 -1.38 11.11
N ILE A 119 14.15 -2.60 10.82
CA ILE A 119 15.01 -3.80 10.70
C ILE A 119 15.15 -4.21 9.23
N GLY A 120 14.08 -4.07 8.45
CA GLY A 120 14.01 -4.61 7.10
C GLY A 120 13.87 -6.14 7.09
N VAL A 121 13.77 -6.69 5.88
CA VAL A 121 13.77 -8.14 5.63
C VAL A 121 14.70 -8.41 4.46
N LEU A 122 15.53 -9.45 4.57
CA LEU A 122 16.35 -9.90 3.45
C LEU A 122 15.43 -10.43 2.35
N THR A 123 15.43 -9.74 1.21
CA THR A 123 14.69 -10.15 0.02
C THR A 123 15.67 -10.54 -1.08
N HIS A 124 15.33 -11.59 -1.83
CA HIS A 124 16.11 -12.01 -2.98
C HIS A 124 15.50 -11.36 -4.23
N ASP A 125 16.26 -10.47 -4.87
CA ASP A 125 15.90 -9.92 -6.17
C ASP A 125 16.37 -10.85 -7.28
N HIS A 126 15.42 -11.39 -8.06
CA HIS A 126 15.69 -12.27 -9.20
C HIS A 126 15.77 -11.49 -10.53
N ALA A 127 15.63 -10.15 -10.51
CA ALA A 127 15.80 -9.29 -11.68
C ALA A 127 17.29 -9.04 -11.99
N THR A 128 18.13 -8.99 -10.95
CA THR A 128 19.55 -8.73 -11.06
C THR A 128 20.32 -10.06 -10.92
N ASN A 129 20.68 -10.67 -12.06
CA ASN A 129 21.39 -11.95 -12.15
C ASN A 129 22.87 -11.82 -11.75
#